data_AF-A0A7W7YQN3-F1
#
_entry.id   AF-A0A7W7YQN3-F1
#
_cell.length_a   1.000
_cell.length_b   1.000
_cell.length_c   1.000
_cell.angle_alpha   90.00
_cell.angle_beta   90.00
_cell.angle_gamma   90.00
#
_symmetry.space_group_name_H-M   'P 1'
#
loop_
_entity.id
_entity.type
_entity.pdbx_description
1 polymer ?
#
loop_
_entity_poly.entity_id
_entity_poly.type
_entity_poly.pdbx_seq_one_letter_code
_entity_poly.pdbx_strand_id
1 'polypeptide(L)'
;MEAPRNIVGPQVMRIRSTKGMSQNDLAVACQLAGWDVSRGVIARIEGGVRWIADFELIELAKALKVPIPELYPLGTEQYFNKKSEGH
;
A
#
# COMPACT_ATOMS: atom_id res chain seq x y z
N MET A 1 -9.12 6.44 19.26
CA MET A 1 -8.15 6.59 18.15
C MET A 1 -8.88 6.20 16.87
N GLU A 2 -8.96 7.09 15.88
CA GLU A 2 -9.55 6.73 14.59
C GLU A 2 -8.73 5.61 13.94
N ALA A 3 -9.41 4.65 13.31
CA ALA A 3 -8.73 3.59 12.58
C ALA A 3 -7.89 4.22 11.44
N PRO A 4 -6.61 3.82 11.27
CA PRO A 4 -5.79 4.35 10.19
C PRO A 4 -6.42 3.99 8.84
N ARG A 5 -6.78 5.00 8.06
CA ARG A 5 -7.38 4.83 6.72
C ARG A 5 -6.39 4.27 5.69
N ASN A 6 -5.11 4.19 6.03
CA ASN A 6 -4.04 3.68 5.20
C ASN A 6 -3.08 2.79 6.00
N ILE A 7 -3.32 1.48 5.96
CA ILE A 7 -2.45 0.46 6.57
C ILE A 7 -1.38 -0.08 5.60
N VAL A 8 -1.53 0.22 4.31
CA VAL A 8 -0.72 -0.33 3.21
C VAL A 8 0.51 0.55 2.92
N GLY A 9 0.40 1.87 3.12
CA GLY A 9 1.44 2.86 2.84
C GLY A 9 2.83 2.50 3.38
N PRO A 10 2.97 2.11 4.66
CA PRO A 10 4.25 1.67 5.22
C PRO A 10 4.82 0.42 4.53
N GLN A 11 3.98 -0.51 4.07
CA GLN A 11 4.42 -1.68 3.32
C GLN A 11 4.88 -1.30 1.90
N VAL A 12 4.17 -0.40 1.23
CA VAL A 12 4.59 0.16 -0.07
C VAL A 12 5.98 0.78 0.04
N MET A 13 6.22 1.61 1.06
CA MET A 13 7.53 2.21 1.33
C MET A 13 8.61 1.15 1.54
N ARG A 14 8.32 0.13 2.36
CA ARG A 14 9.25 -0.97 2.65
C ARG A 14 9.63 -1.71 1.36
N ILE A 15 8.63 -2.19 0.61
CA ILE A 15 8.82 -2.99 -0.61
C ILE A 15 9.57 -2.17 -1.67
N ARG A 16 9.17 -0.92 -1.88
CA ARG A 16 9.85 0.01 -2.79
C ARG A 16 11.33 0.15 -2.43
N SER A 17 11.62 0.42 -1.15
CA SER A 17 12.99 0.66 -0.68
C SER A 17 13.85 -0.60 -0.77
N THR A 18 13.28 -1.78 -0.49
CA THR A 18 14.00 -3.06 -0.68
C THR A 18 14.33 -3.37 -2.13
N LYS A 19 13.59 -2.78 -3.08
CA LYS A 19 13.85 -2.89 -4.53
C LYS A 19 14.77 -1.78 -5.04
N GLY A 20 15.31 -0.92 -4.17
CA GLY A 20 16.20 0.19 -4.55
C GLY A 20 15.50 1.30 -5.35
N MET A 21 14.17 1.35 -5.33
CA MET A 21 13.40 2.33 -6.09
C MET A 21 13.23 3.62 -5.29
N SER A 22 13.39 4.78 -5.93
CA SER A 22 12.94 6.06 -5.37
C SER A 22 11.41 6.20 -5.45
N GLN A 23 10.83 7.16 -4.73
CA GLN A 23 9.40 7.48 -4.85
C GLN A 23 9.02 7.91 -6.28
N ASN A 24 9.97 8.52 -7.01
CA ASN A 24 9.77 8.89 -8.39
C ASN A 24 9.75 7.66 -9.31
N ASP A 25 10.63 6.69 -9.06
CA ASP A 25 10.65 5.43 -9.84
C ASP A 25 9.35 4.64 -9.65
N LEU A 26 8.79 4.63 -8.44
CA LEU A 26 7.49 4.02 -8.20
C LEU A 26 6.36 4.77 -8.93
N ALA A 27 6.38 6.10 -8.93
CA ALA A 27 5.40 6.90 -9.68
C ALA A 27 5.46 6.59 -11.19
N VAL A 28 6.65 6.53 -11.77
CA VAL A 28 6.86 6.14 -13.18
C VAL A 28 6.38 4.69 -13.43
N ALA A 29 6.70 3.75 -12.53
CA ALA A 29 6.24 2.37 -12.67
C ALA A 29 4.70 2.25 -12.61
N CYS A 30 4.04 3.04 -11.76
CA CYS A 30 2.58 3.12 -11.70
C CYS A 30 2.00 3.69 -13.01
N GLN A 31 2.60 4.74 -13.56
CA GLN A 31 2.19 5.30 -14.86
C GLN A 31 2.26 4.26 -15.97
N LEU A 32 3.34 3.47 -16.02
CA LEU A 32 3.49 2.37 -16.96
C LEU A 32 2.50 1.22 -16.74
N ALA A 33 2.00 1.05 -15.51
CA ALA A 33 0.94 0.09 -15.17
C ALA A 33 -0.47 0.57 -15.54
N GLY A 34 -0.64 1.87 -15.88
CA GLY A 34 -1.91 2.48 -16.24
C GLY A 34 -2.49 3.39 -15.14
N TRP A 35 -1.73 3.68 -14.09
CA TRP A 35 -2.12 4.61 -13.03
C TRP A 35 -1.26 5.86 -13.04
N ASP A 36 -1.82 6.95 -13.56
CA ASP A 36 -1.14 8.24 -13.56
C ASP A 36 -1.12 8.85 -12.16
N VAL A 37 0.05 8.80 -11.52
CA VAL A 37 0.28 9.23 -10.14
C VAL A 37 1.60 9.97 -10.03
N SER A 38 1.62 11.06 -9.26
CA SER A 38 2.84 11.83 -9.02
C SER A 38 3.67 11.28 -7.85
N ARG A 39 4.97 11.56 -7.85
CA ARG A 39 5.87 11.30 -6.71
C ARG A 39 5.34 11.89 -5.39
N GLY A 40 4.67 13.04 -5.43
CA GLY A 40 4.05 13.65 -4.26
C GLY A 40 2.85 12.87 -3.70
N VAL A 41 2.06 12.23 -4.58
CA VAL A 41 0.99 11.31 -4.16
C VAL A 41 1.60 10.06 -3.53
N ILE A 42 2.63 9.46 -4.14
CA ILE A 42 3.37 8.33 -3.54
C ILE A 42 3.88 8.68 -2.14
N ALA A 43 4.49 9.85 -1.95
CA ALA A 43 4.97 10.27 -0.64
C ALA A 43 3.85 10.39 0.42
N ARG A 44 2.67 10.91 0.04
CA ARG A 44 1.51 10.99 0.95
C ARG A 44 0.90 9.62 1.25
N ILE A 45 0.95 8.69 0.31
CA ILE A 45 0.55 7.30 0.53
C ILE A 45 1.51 6.65 1.53
N GLU A 46 2.82 6.73 1.30
CA GLU A 46 3.82 6.14 2.18
C GLU A 46 3.77 6.72 3.60
N GLY A 47 3.51 8.02 3.73
CA GLY A 47 3.35 8.71 5.01
C GLY A 47 1.98 8.55 5.67
N GLY A 48 1.05 7.77 5.11
CA GLY A 48 -0.27 7.53 5.68
C GLY A 48 -1.26 8.70 5.58
N VAL A 49 -0.87 9.82 4.96
CA VAL A 49 -1.70 11.02 4.78
C VAL A 49 -2.83 10.78 3.77
N ARG A 50 -2.57 9.96 2.75
CA ARG A 50 -3.55 9.62 1.72
C ARG A 50 -3.84 8.12 1.76
N TRP A 51 -5.11 7.75 1.79
CA TRP A 51 -5.57 6.38 1.56
C TRP A 51 -5.38 5.92 0.10
N ILE A 52 -5.58 4.64 -0.14
CA ILE A 52 -5.42 3.98 -1.44
C ILE A 52 -6.77 3.38 -1.81
N ALA A 53 -7.26 3.69 -3.01
CA ALA A 53 -8.47 3.04 -3.54
C ALA A 53 -8.16 1.59 -3.97
N ASP A 54 -9.20 0.77 -4.09
CA ASP A 54 -9.10 -0.64 -4.49
C ASP A 54 -8.37 -0.84 -5.83
N PHE A 55 -8.68 -0.06 -6.87
CA PHE A 55 -7.99 -0.15 -8.15
C PHE A 55 -6.52 0.29 -8.05
N GLU A 56 -6.20 1.30 -7.24
CA GLU A 56 -4.83 1.78 -7.04
C GLU A 56 -3.97 0.71 -6.37
N LEU A 57 -4.57 -0.13 -5.52
CA LEU A 57 -3.89 -1.25 -4.88
C LEU A 57 -3.43 -2.29 -5.92
N ILE A 58 -4.25 -2.55 -6.94
CA ILE A 58 -3.90 -3.45 -8.06
C ILE A 58 -2.72 -2.87 -8.85
N GLU A 59 -2.75 -1.56 -9.12
CA GLU A 59 -1.69 -0.90 -9.88
C GLU A 59 -0.38 -0.80 -9.10
N LEU A 60 -0.44 -0.60 -7.79
CA LEU A 60 0.72 -0.70 -6.89
C LEU A 60 1.32 -2.11 -6.90
N ALA A 61 0.50 -3.16 -6.83
CA ALA A 61 0.97 -4.53 -6.85
C ALA A 61 1.69 -4.86 -8.17
N LYS A 62 1.14 -4.41 -9.31
CA LYS A 62 1.79 -4.52 -10.63
C LYS A 62 3.10 -3.75 -10.69
N ALA A 63 3.12 -2.48 -10.28
CA ALA A 63 4.30 -1.62 -10.31
C ALA A 63 5.43 -2.16 -9.42
N LEU A 64 5.10 -2.68 -8.23
CA LEU A 64 6.05 -3.28 -7.30
C LEU A 64 6.40 -4.73 -7.63
N LYS A 65 5.66 -5.38 -8.55
CA LYS A 65 5.82 -6.79 -8.92
C LYS A 65 5.73 -7.71 -7.71
N VAL A 66 4.66 -7.57 -6.93
CA VAL A 66 4.36 -8.40 -5.75
C VAL A 66 2.88 -8.79 -5.76
N PRO A 67 2.49 -9.92 -5.16
CA PRO A 67 1.10 -10.24 -4.89
C PRO A 67 0.44 -9.17 -4.00
N ILE A 68 -0.85 -8.88 -4.24
CA ILE A 68 -1.63 -7.91 -3.44
C ILE A 68 -1.52 -8.15 -1.92
N PRO A 69 -1.56 -9.39 -1.40
CA PRO A 69 -1.41 -9.63 0.04
C PRO A 69 -0.13 -9.08 0.65
N GLU A 70 0.97 -8.97 -0.10
CA GLU A 70 2.23 -8.42 0.42
C GLU A 70 2.15 -6.91 0.70
N LEU A 71 1.17 -6.21 0.11
CA LEU A 71 0.94 -4.80 0.37
C LEU A 71 0.29 -4.57 1.74
N TYR A 72 -0.25 -5.60 2.37
CA TYR A 72 -0.83 -5.51 3.70
C TYR A 72 0.21 -5.83 4.79
N PRO A 73 0.08 -5.24 5.99
CA PRO A 73 0.92 -5.62 7.12
C PRO A 73 0.70 -7.09 7.49
N LEU A 74 1.76 -7.72 8.01
CA LEU A 74 1.65 -9.04 8.64
C LEU A 74 0.71 -8.99 9.85
N GLY A 75 0.07 -10.10 10.18
CA GLY A 75 -0.84 -10.16 11.33
C GLY A 75 -2.24 -9.64 11.02
N THR A 76 -2.63 -9.47 9.75
CA THR A 76 -4.02 -9.13 9.38
C THR A 76 -5.00 -10.25 9.71
N GLU A 77 -4.52 -11.45 10.00
CA GLU A 77 -5.30 -12.58 10.52
C GLU A 77 -6.02 -12.22 11.83
N GLN A 78 -5.49 -11.27 12.60
CA GLN A 78 -6.11 -10.79 13.83
C GLN A 78 -7.50 -10.15 13.59
N TYR A 79 -7.78 -9.67 12.37
CA TYR A 79 -9.09 -9.12 12.02
C TYR A 79 -10.16 -10.20 11.83
N PHE A 80 -9.76 -11.45 11.59
CA PHE A 80 -10.66 -12.59 11.42
C PHE A 80 -10.78 -13.44 12.70
N ASN A 81 -9.75 -13.41 13.55
CA ASN A 81 -9.66 -14.21 14.77
C ASN A 81 -10.19 -13.50 16.04
N LYS A 82 -10.98 -12.44 15.91
CA LYS A 82 -11.80 -11.98 17.05
C LYS A 82 -12.77 -13.11 17.40
N LYS A 83 -12.42 -13.92 18.40
CA LYS A 83 -13.41 -14.73 19.11
C LYS A 83 -14.58 -13.80 19.41
N SER A 84 -15.77 -14.21 19.01
CA SER A 84 -17.02 -13.64 19.48
C SER A 84 -16.94 -13.58 21.00
N GLU A 85 -16.60 -12.42 21.56
CA GLU A 85 -16.89 -12.17 22.96
C GLU A 85 -18.41 -12.22 23.04
N GLY A 86 -18.88 -13.23 23.78
CA GLY A 86 -20.26 -13.66 23.78
C GLY A 86 -21.24 -12.51 24.00
N HIS A 87 -22.33 -12.56 23.24
CA HIS A 87 -23.64 -12.14 23.74
C HIS A 87 -24.35 -13.38 24.25
#